data_AF-A0A9E5FP17-F1
#
_entry.id   AF-A0A9E5FP17-F1
#
_cell.length_a   1.000
_cell.length_b   1.000
_cell.length_c   1.000
_cell.angle_alpha   90.00
_cell.angle_beta   90.00
_cell.angle_gamma   90.00
#
_symmetry.space_group_name_H-M   'P 1'
#
loop_
_entity.id
_entity.type
_entity.pdbx_description
1 polymer ?
#
loop_
_entity_poly.entity_id
_entity_poly.type
_entity_poly.pdbx_seq_one_letter_code
_entity_poly.pdbx_strand_id
1 'polypeptide(L)'
;MKEILKCIFSLVLFFYVSTVFSQGNLQFNQVKLVTSQETVPAGKVWKVESALSGEERYPTSGSTLPSNSRFILVNGNSVCVHEEHVATTGVGFNGCCGGGFWMNNVGMAVNSTTPVLVQVTAQPTKLPLWLPSGSTLSIGTKVSSISVVEFNIVP
;
A
#
# COMPACT_ATOMS: atom_id res chain seq x y z
N MET A 1 59.23 8.74 -12.45
CA MET A 1 58.04 9.62 -12.55
C MET A 1 56.72 8.83 -12.72
N LYS A 2 56.62 7.87 -13.66
CA LYS A 2 55.37 7.11 -13.90
C LYS A 2 54.85 6.33 -12.67
N GLU A 3 55.74 5.69 -11.90
CA GLU A 3 55.33 4.93 -10.70
C GLU A 3 54.86 5.82 -9.54
N ILE A 4 55.44 7.01 -9.41
CA ILE A 4 55.02 8.02 -8.43
C ILE A 4 53.63 8.56 -8.80
N LEU A 5 53.35 8.77 -10.09
CA LEU A 5 52.06 9.24 -10.58
C LEU A 5 50.93 8.22 -10.33
N LYS A 6 51.22 6.92 -10.43
CA LYS A 6 50.27 5.84 -10.08
C LYS A 6 49.92 5.84 -8.59
N CYS A 7 50.90 6.00 -7.70
CA CYS A 7 50.66 6.08 -6.25
C CYS A 7 49.80 7.29 -5.89
N ILE A 8 50.07 8.45 -6.48
CA ILE A 8 49.27 9.67 -6.25
C ILE A 8 47.82 9.45 -6.71
N PHE A 9 47.63 8.87 -7.90
CA PHE A 9 46.29 8.59 -8.41
C PHE A 9 45.53 7.60 -7.51
N SER A 10 46.20 6.55 -7.02
CA SER A 10 45.61 5.57 -6.10
C SER A 10 45.23 6.19 -4.74
N LEU A 11 46.03 7.12 -4.22
CA LEU A 11 45.74 7.85 -2.98
C LEU A 11 44.56 8.79 -3.14
N VAL A 12 44.49 9.53 -4.25
CA VAL A 12 43.35 10.42 -4.56
C VAL A 12 42.06 9.63 -4.67
N LEU A 13 42.10 8.45 -5.33
CA LEU A 13 40.95 7.57 -5.45
C LEU A 13 40.49 7.05 -4.07
N PHE A 14 41.43 6.71 -3.17
CA PHE A 14 41.12 6.24 -1.82
C PHE A 14 40.40 7.30 -0.97
N PHE A 15 40.85 8.56 -1.01
CA PHE A 15 40.19 9.66 -0.31
C PHE A 15 38.80 10.00 -0.90
N TYR A 16 38.59 9.74 -2.18
CA TYR A 16 37.30 9.96 -2.84
C TYR A 16 36.24 8.91 -2.46
N VAL A 17 36.65 7.67 -2.16
CA VAL A 17 35.72 6.61 -1.73
C VAL A 17 35.33 6.76 -0.24
N SER A 18 36.11 7.46 0.59
CA SER A 18 35.74 7.73 1.99
C SER A 18 34.61 8.74 2.18
N THR A 19 34.15 9.43 1.12
CA THR A 19 33.03 10.37 1.19
C THR A 19 31.69 9.75 0.81
N VAL A 20 31.61 8.42 0.65
CA VAL A 20 30.31 7.76 0.46
C VAL A 20 29.58 7.72 1.80
N PHE A 21 28.67 8.67 2.02
CA PHE A 21 27.72 8.58 3.13
C PHE A 21 26.85 7.34 2.88
N SER A 22 26.86 6.42 3.86
CA SER A 22 25.79 5.43 3.96
C SER A 22 24.46 6.17 3.98
N GLN A 23 23.44 5.62 3.32
CA GLN A 23 22.07 6.07 3.57
C GLN A 23 21.80 5.89 5.07
N GLY A 24 21.18 6.89 5.70
CA GLY A 24 20.96 6.92 7.14
C GLY A 24 20.28 5.64 7.65
N ASN A 25 20.66 5.19 8.84
CA ASN A 25 20.08 3.99 9.45
C ASN A 25 18.69 4.29 10.00
N LEU A 26 17.77 3.34 9.84
CA LEU A 26 16.45 3.39 10.46
C LEU A 26 16.53 2.80 11.87
N GLN A 27 16.37 3.63 12.88
CA GLN A 27 16.24 3.19 14.27
C GLN A 27 14.76 3.12 14.62
N PHE A 28 14.30 1.95 15.08
CA PHE A 28 12.94 1.80 15.59
C PHE A 28 12.63 2.88 16.64
N ASN A 29 11.48 3.54 16.50
CA ASN A 29 11.00 4.52 17.46
C ASN A 29 9.83 3.92 18.25
N GLN A 30 8.72 3.65 17.57
CA GLN A 30 7.50 3.16 18.21
C GLN A 30 6.55 2.48 17.23
N VAL A 31 5.57 1.75 17.77
CA VAL A 31 4.38 1.31 17.03
C VAL A 31 3.23 2.25 17.36
N LYS A 32 2.44 2.64 16.36
CA LYS A 32 1.34 3.58 16.49
C LYS A 32 0.10 3.10 15.74
N LEU A 33 -1.07 3.41 16.29
CA LEU A 33 -2.35 3.29 15.61
C LEU A 33 -2.85 4.68 15.19
N VAL A 34 -3.06 4.88 13.89
CA VAL A 34 -3.58 6.12 13.31
C VAL A 34 -5.09 5.98 13.14
N THR A 35 -5.85 6.85 13.82
CA THR A 35 -7.33 6.89 13.80
C THR A 35 -7.91 8.17 13.20
N SER A 36 -7.05 9.18 12.98
CA SER A 36 -7.39 10.46 12.34
C SER A 36 -6.25 10.88 11.43
N GLN A 37 -6.38 12.01 10.72
CA GLN A 37 -5.31 12.46 9.83
C GLN A 37 -4.08 12.87 10.63
N GLU A 38 -2.94 12.30 10.27
CA GLU A 38 -1.64 12.62 10.84
C GLU A 38 -0.59 12.82 9.74
N THR A 39 0.53 13.44 10.11
CA THR A 39 1.66 13.69 9.20
C THR A 39 2.91 13.03 9.75
N VAL A 40 3.67 12.35 8.88
CA VAL A 40 4.97 11.78 9.24
C VAL A 40 5.90 12.92 9.69
N PRO A 41 6.39 12.95 10.95
CA PRO A 41 7.21 14.06 11.44
C PRO A 41 8.54 14.24 10.69
N ALA A 42 9.14 15.42 10.81
CA ALA A 42 10.49 15.70 10.34
C ALA A 42 11.50 14.70 10.94
N GLY A 43 12.41 14.17 10.11
CA GLY A 43 13.43 13.21 10.56
C GLY A 43 12.92 11.80 10.87
N LYS A 44 11.67 11.49 10.48
CA LYS A 44 11.06 10.18 10.68
C LYS A 44 10.56 9.58 9.38
N VAL A 45 10.39 8.26 9.39
CA VAL A 45 9.74 7.48 8.33
C VAL A 45 8.73 6.53 8.96
N TRP A 46 7.61 6.33 8.29
CA TRP A 46 6.57 5.42 8.73
C TRP A 46 6.51 4.20 7.82
N LYS A 47 6.37 3.03 8.42
CA LYS A 47 6.05 1.77 7.73
C LYS A 47 4.63 1.37 8.11
N VAL A 48 3.70 1.53 7.18
CA VAL A 48 2.31 1.11 7.34
C VAL A 48 2.26 -0.41 7.20
N GLU A 49 1.88 -1.10 8.26
CA GLU A 49 1.85 -2.57 8.30
C GLU A 49 0.47 -3.13 7.95
N SER A 50 -0.58 -2.51 8.47
CA SER A 50 -1.95 -2.99 8.27
C SER A 50 -2.97 -1.87 8.41
N ALA A 51 -4.12 -2.05 7.76
CA ALA A 51 -5.33 -1.27 8.00
C ALA A 51 -6.37 -2.19 8.64
N LEU A 52 -6.76 -1.89 9.87
CA LEU A 52 -7.73 -2.68 10.62
C LEU A 52 -9.13 -2.43 10.03
N SER A 53 -9.92 -3.51 9.95
CA SER A 53 -11.30 -3.43 9.47
C SER A 53 -12.15 -2.53 10.37
N GLY A 54 -12.98 -1.72 9.72
CA GLY A 54 -14.12 -1.06 10.34
C GLY A 54 -15.39 -1.88 10.16
N GLU A 55 -16.54 -1.22 10.03
CA GLU A 55 -17.82 -1.87 9.78
C GLU A 55 -17.82 -2.62 8.43
N GLU A 56 -17.87 -3.95 8.48
CA GLU A 56 -17.94 -4.85 7.32
C GLU A 56 -19.39 -5.31 7.08
N ARG A 57 -20.30 -4.36 6.81
CA ARG A 57 -21.65 -4.74 6.34
C ARG A 57 -21.62 -4.96 4.84
N TYR A 58 -21.83 -6.20 4.45
CA TYR A 58 -22.35 -6.56 3.13
C TYR A 58 -23.75 -5.94 2.98
N PRO A 59 -24.01 -5.02 2.02
CA PRO A 59 -25.38 -4.59 1.76
C PRO A 59 -26.25 -5.80 1.44
N THR A 60 -27.21 -6.09 2.32
CA THR A 60 -28.12 -7.23 2.24
C THR A 60 -29.31 -6.99 1.30
N SER A 61 -29.42 -5.80 0.68
CA SER A 61 -30.52 -5.48 -0.24
C SER A 61 -30.13 -4.35 -1.21
N GLY A 62 -30.01 -4.65 -2.51
CA GLY A 62 -29.75 -3.68 -3.57
C GLY A 62 -29.19 -4.32 -4.85
N SER A 63 -29.51 -3.76 -6.02
CA SER A 63 -29.01 -4.20 -7.35
C SER A 63 -27.52 -3.91 -7.59
N THR A 64 -26.85 -3.31 -6.61
CA THR A 64 -25.39 -3.13 -6.58
C THR A 64 -24.80 -4.22 -5.72
N LEU A 65 -24.09 -5.16 -6.33
CA LEU A 65 -23.42 -6.22 -5.60
C LEU A 65 -22.45 -5.65 -4.55
N PRO A 66 -22.35 -6.29 -3.37
CA PRO A 66 -21.55 -5.80 -2.28
C PRO A 66 -20.06 -5.94 -2.57
N SER A 67 -19.33 -4.82 -2.62
CA SER A 67 -17.86 -4.81 -2.54
C SER A 67 -17.40 -4.38 -1.15
N ASN A 68 -16.44 -5.12 -0.59
CA ASN A 68 -15.73 -4.80 0.64
C ASN A 68 -14.32 -4.32 0.31
N SER A 69 -14.26 -3.15 -0.34
CA SER A 69 -13.01 -2.47 -0.61
C SER A 69 -12.65 -1.54 0.56
N ARG A 70 -11.43 -1.68 1.08
CA ARG A 70 -10.89 -0.83 2.15
C ARG A 70 -9.85 0.11 1.59
N PHE A 71 -9.96 1.37 1.98
CA PHE A 71 -9.08 2.43 1.51
C PHE A 71 -8.42 3.13 2.70
N ILE A 72 -7.15 3.45 2.55
CA ILE A 72 -6.45 4.45 3.36
C ILE A 72 -6.21 5.69 2.51
N LEU A 73 -6.02 6.84 3.14
CA LEU A 73 -5.72 8.08 2.43
C LEU A 73 -4.25 8.45 2.67
N VAL A 74 -3.49 8.57 1.59
CA VAL A 74 -2.09 9.02 1.62
C VAL A 74 -1.99 10.31 0.83
N ASN A 75 -1.59 11.41 1.48
CA ASN A 75 -1.58 12.75 0.87
C ASN A 75 -2.94 13.15 0.28
N GLY A 76 -4.04 12.68 0.88
CA GLY A 76 -5.41 12.90 0.39
C GLY A 76 -5.86 11.95 -0.75
N ASN A 77 -4.97 11.11 -1.28
CA ASN A 77 -5.31 10.14 -2.33
C ASN A 77 -5.76 8.80 -1.74
N SER A 78 -6.85 8.24 -2.27
CA SER A 78 -7.35 6.91 -1.89
C SER A 78 -6.43 5.80 -2.38
N VAL A 79 -5.85 5.06 -1.44
CA VAL A 79 -5.05 3.86 -1.68
C VAL A 79 -5.83 2.66 -1.19
N CYS A 80 -6.20 1.78 -2.12
CA CYS A 80 -6.89 0.54 -1.78
C CYS A 80 -5.90 -0.47 -1.21
N VAL A 81 -6.17 -0.94 0.00
CA VAL A 81 -5.31 -1.89 0.73
C VAL A 81 -5.95 -3.27 0.86
N HIS A 82 -7.23 -3.37 0.54
CA HIS A 82 -7.95 -4.63 0.49
C HIS A 82 -9.17 -4.49 -0.41
N GLU A 83 -9.50 -5.56 -1.10
CA GLU A 83 -10.66 -5.62 -1.96
C GLU A 83 -11.22 -7.04 -1.97
N GLU A 84 -12.51 -7.15 -1.69
CA GLU A 84 -13.27 -8.39 -1.74
C GLU A 84 -14.58 -8.14 -2.50
N HIS A 85 -14.89 -9.03 -3.44
CA HIS A 85 -16.11 -9.01 -4.24
C HIS A 85 -16.88 -10.30 -4.02
N VAL A 86 -18.18 -10.19 -3.71
CA VAL A 86 -19.10 -11.34 -3.74
C VAL A 86 -19.96 -11.19 -4.99
N ALA A 87 -19.62 -11.97 -6.03
CA ALA A 87 -20.37 -11.97 -7.28
C ALA A 87 -21.59 -12.91 -7.19
N THR A 88 -22.76 -12.39 -7.53
CA THR A 88 -23.83 -13.19 -8.13
C THR A 88 -23.83 -12.91 -9.64
N THR A 89 -24.41 -13.82 -10.42
CA THR A 89 -24.25 -13.89 -11.89
C THR A 89 -24.57 -12.58 -12.62
N GLY A 90 -23.73 -12.22 -13.61
CA GLY A 90 -24.14 -11.31 -14.69
C GLY A 90 -23.88 -9.80 -14.54
N VAL A 91 -22.93 -9.35 -13.70
CA VAL A 91 -22.58 -7.92 -13.61
C VAL A 91 -21.08 -7.66 -13.72
N GLY A 92 -20.72 -6.54 -14.33
CA GLY A 92 -19.34 -6.03 -14.37
C GLY A 92 -18.99 -5.24 -13.12
N PHE A 93 -17.75 -5.34 -12.67
CA PHE A 93 -17.23 -4.62 -11.50
C PHE A 93 -16.15 -3.64 -11.91
N ASN A 94 -16.14 -2.46 -11.29
CA ASN A 94 -14.99 -1.56 -11.33
C ASN A 94 -14.29 -1.65 -9.97
N GLY A 95 -13.22 -2.44 -9.89
CA GLY A 95 -12.45 -2.56 -8.66
C GLY A 95 -11.60 -1.32 -8.36
N CYS A 96 -10.93 -1.32 -7.21
CA CYS A 96 -10.06 -0.23 -6.73
C CYS A 96 -8.99 0.24 -7.72
N CYS A 97 -8.58 -0.61 -8.65
CA CYS A 97 -7.48 -0.35 -9.58
C CYS A 97 -7.97 -0.07 -11.02
N GLY A 98 -9.24 0.30 -11.22
CA GLY A 98 -9.79 0.55 -12.56
C GLY A 98 -9.83 -0.68 -13.46
N GLY A 99 -9.63 -1.87 -12.89
CA GLY A 99 -9.82 -3.15 -13.56
C GLY A 99 -11.31 -3.39 -13.75
N GLY A 100 -11.88 -2.78 -14.79
CA GLY A 100 -13.22 -3.11 -15.25
C GLY A 100 -13.26 -4.58 -15.63
N PHE A 101 -13.99 -5.38 -14.86
CA PHE A 101 -14.24 -6.77 -15.21
C PHE A 101 -15.36 -6.83 -16.24
N TRP A 102 -15.01 -7.15 -17.48
CA TRP A 102 -15.97 -7.67 -18.45
C TRP A 102 -15.90 -9.19 -18.34
N MET A 103 -16.82 -9.80 -17.58
CA MET A 103 -17.10 -11.21 -17.81
C MET A 103 -17.69 -11.29 -19.22
N ASN A 104 -16.87 -11.59 -20.24
CA ASN A 104 -17.41 -12.19 -21.45
C ASN A 104 -18.14 -13.43 -20.97
N ASN A 105 -19.45 -13.49 -21.18
CA ASN A 105 -20.31 -14.63 -20.87
C ASN A 105 -19.52 -15.94 -21.02
N VAL A 106 -18.94 -16.45 -19.92
CA VAL A 106 -18.40 -17.79 -19.92
C VAL A 106 -19.66 -18.61 -19.83
N GLY A 107 -20.10 -19.16 -20.97
CA GLY A 107 -21.43 -19.69 -21.22
C GLY A 107 -22.00 -20.51 -20.06
N MET A 108 -22.64 -19.82 -19.12
CA MET A 108 -23.48 -20.44 -18.11
C MET A 108 -24.89 -20.34 -18.65
N ALA A 109 -25.48 -21.51 -18.92
CA ALA A 109 -26.87 -21.62 -19.33
C ALA A 109 -27.74 -20.83 -18.35
N VAL A 110 -28.74 -20.12 -18.90
CA VAL A 110 -29.67 -19.19 -18.23
C VAL A 110 -30.56 -19.88 -17.17
N ASN A 111 -30.19 -21.06 -16.68
CA ASN A 111 -30.97 -21.91 -15.77
C ASN A 111 -30.11 -22.75 -14.81
N SER A 112 -28.83 -22.40 -14.59
CA SER A 112 -28.00 -23.09 -13.59
C SER A 112 -28.27 -22.50 -12.19
N THR A 113 -28.86 -23.31 -11.31
CA THR A 113 -29.15 -22.97 -9.90
C THR A 113 -27.93 -23.04 -8.98
N THR A 114 -26.77 -23.41 -9.52
CA THR A 114 -25.51 -23.49 -8.75
C THR A 114 -24.72 -22.19 -8.91
N PRO A 115 -24.56 -21.39 -7.84
CA PRO A 115 -23.70 -20.22 -7.89
C PRO A 115 -22.24 -20.66 -8.08
N VAL A 116 -21.64 -20.29 -9.20
CA VAL A 116 -20.19 -20.42 -9.41
C VAL A 116 -19.55 -19.17 -8.81
N LEU A 117 -18.83 -19.34 -7.70
CA LEU A 117 -18.02 -18.28 -7.10
C LEU A 117 -16.78 -18.08 -7.99
N VAL A 118 -16.82 -17.10 -8.88
CA VAL A 118 -15.63 -16.65 -9.60
C VAL A 118 -14.90 -15.66 -8.69
N GLN A 119 -13.92 -16.16 -7.92
CA GLN A 119 -13.05 -15.31 -7.10
C GLN A 119 -12.10 -14.56 -8.03
N VAL A 120 -12.37 -13.27 -8.26
CA VAL A 120 -11.46 -12.39 -9.01
C VAL A 120 -10.75 -11.47 -8.03
N THR A 121 -9.43 -11.52 -8.05
CA THR A 121 -8.59 -10.65 -7.23
C THR A 121 -8.21 -9.40 -8.01
N ALA A 122 -8.83 -8.27 -7.69
CA ALA A 122 -8.16 -6.99 -7.89
C ALA A 122 -6.85 -6.99 -7.07
N GLN A 123 -5.85 -6.23 -7.51
CA GLN A 123 -4.55 -6.19 -6.84
C GLN A 123 -4.48 -4.97 -5.93
N PRO A 124 -4.97 -5.04 -4.67
CA PRO A 124 -4.80 -3.95 -3.74
C PRO A 124 -3.31 -3.69 -3.52
N THR A 125 -2.98 -2.47 -3.08
CA THR A 125 -1.65 -2.13 -2.62
C THR A 125 -1.26 -3.10 -1.50
N LYS A 126 -0.22 -3.88 -1.74
CA LYS A 126 0.33 -4.80 -0.74
C LYS A 126 1.07 -3.99 0.32
N LEU A 127 0.67 -4.17 1.57
CA LEU A 127 1.42 -3.67 2.72
C LEU A 127 2.62 -4.62 2.98
N PRO A 128 3.76 -4.11 3.47
CA PRO A 128 3.92 -2.78 4.04
C PRO A 128 4.10 -1.65 3.02
N LEU A 129 3.59 -0.47 3.36
CA LEU A 129 3.81 0.78 2.60
C LEU A 129 4.71 1.73 3.40
N TRP A 130 5.76 2.25 2.77
CA TRP A 130 6.67 3.20 3.40
C TRP A 130 6.30 4.64 3.05
N LEU A 131 6.18 5.49 4.06
CA LEU A 131 5.83 6.90 3.92
C LEU A 131 6.99 7.78 4.42
N PRO A 132 7.58 8.62 3.55
CA PRO A 132 8.62 9.54 3.94
C PRO A 132 8.07 10.68 4.82
N SER A 133 8.97 11.37 5.50
CA SER A 133 8.67 12.60 6.24
C SER A 133 7.84 13.59 5.43
N GLY A 134 6.84 14.20 6.06
CA GLY A 134 5.91 15.14 5.44
C GLY A 134 4.71 14.49 4.73
N SER A 135 4.68 13.18 4.56
CA SER A 135 3.50 12.49 4.02
C SER A 135 2.34 12.55 5.03
N THR A 136 1.11 12.76 4.57
CA THR A 136 -0.08 12.63 5.41
C THR A 136 -0.69 11.23 5.27
N LEU A 137 -1.20 10.70 6.37
CA LEU A 137 -1.89 9.43 6.46
C LEU A 137 -3.19 9.62 7.24
N SER A 138 -4.32 9.18 6.69
CA SER A 138 -5.60 9.19 7.41
C SER A 138 -6.42 7.94 7.11
N ILE A 139 -7.35 7.64 8.02
CA ILE A 139 -8.36 6.60 7.80
C ILE A 139 -9.18 6.93 6.55
N GLY A 140 -9.52 5.90 5.78
CA GLY A 140 -10.44 6.00 4.65
C GLY A 140 -11.65 5.09 4.85
N THR A 141 -12.27 4.69 3.75
CA THR A 141 -13.50 3.88 3.77
C THR A 141 -13.26 2.50 4.37
N LYS A 142 -14.15 2.09 5.29
CA LYS A 142 -14.16 0.75 5.94
C LYS A 142 -12.86 0.40 6.70
N VAL A 143 -12.15 1.42 7.19
CA VAL A 143 -10.96 1.28 8.05
C VAL A 143 -11.23 1.92 9.42
N SER A 144 -10.97 1.19 10.50
CA SER A 144 -11.11 1.71 11.87
C SER A 144 -9.84 2.38 12.38
N SER A 145 -8.69 1.82 12.03
CA SER A 145 -7.37 2.34 12.40
C SER A 145 -6.30 1.77 11.47
N ILE A 146 -5.14 2.42 11.43
CA ILE A 146 -4.00 2.00 10.60
C ILE A 146 -2.80 1.75 11.52
N SER A 147 -2.23 0.55 11.46
CA SER A 147 -1.03 0.16 12.21
C SER A 147 0.22 0.61 11.48
N VAL A 148 1.07 1.34 12.19
CA VAL A 148 2.29 1.94 11.67
C VAL A 148 3.45 1.66 12.60
N VAL A 149 4.60 1.32 12.04
CA VAL A 149 5.89 1.34 12.73
C VAL A 149 6.63 2.62 12.33
N GLU A 150 6.94 3.45 13.32
CA GLU A 150 7.69 4.69 13.15
C GLU A 150 9.17 4.43 13.40
N PHE A 151 10.02 4.98 12.52
CA PHE A 151 11.47 4.95 12.65
C PHE A 151 12.03 6.36 12.66
N ASN A 152 13.12 6.55 13.41
CA ASN A 152 13.98 7.72 13.31
C ASN A 152 14.99 7.51 12.18
N ILE A 153 15.26 8.56 11.42
CA ILE A 153 16.32 8.57 10.41
C ILE A 153 17.60 9.07 11.13
N VAL A 154 18.59 8.19 11.27
CA VAL A 154 19.88 8.50 11.88
C VAL A 154 20.92 8.72 10.78
N PRO A 155 21.66 9.85 10.77
CA PRO A 155 22.72 10.11 9.79
C PRO A 155 23.82 9.04 9.75
#